data_AF-A0A960P1R8-F1
#
_entry.id   AF-A0A960P1R8-F1
#
_cell.length_a   1.000
_cell.length_b   1.000
_cell.length_c   1.000
_cell.angle_alpha   90.00
_cell.angle_beta   90.00
_cell.angle_gamma   90.00
#
_symmetry.space_group_name_H-M   'P 1'
#
loop_
_entity.id
_entity.type
_entity.pdbx_description
1 polymer ?
#
loop_
_entity_poly.entity_id
_entity_poly.type
_entity_poly.pdbx_seq_one_letter_code
_entity_poly.pdbx_strand_id
1 'polypeptide(L)'
;PGPVIAATDLPAYLLAGGERDQPELLLPDDGIDLEAYLERIRAEMMRQALERAGGVQTQAAEVLGMTFRSFRYYAKKAGLTGASES
;
A
#
# COMPACT_ATOMS: atom_id res chain seq x y z
N PRO A 1 5.51 -19.65 37.58
CA PRO A 1 5.46 -20.23 36.21
C PRO A 1 4.23 -19.73 35.46
N GLY A 2 4.42 -19.13 34.27
CA GLY A 2 3.33 -18.61 33.44
C GLY A 2 2.62 -19.72 32.65
N PRO A 3 1.44 -19.42 32.06
CA PRO A 3 0.72 -20.39 31.23
C PRO A 3 1.52 -20.76 29.98
N VAL A 4 1.57 -22.05 29.69
CA VAL A 4 2.14 -22.58 28.44
C VAL A 4 1.05 -22.52 27.38
N ILE A 5 1.27 -21.73 26.33
CA ILE A 5 0.33 -21.61 25.21
C ILE A 5 0.62 -22.75 24.22
N ALA A 6 -0.39 -23.56 23.94
CA ALA A 6 -0.35 -24.66 22.98
C ALA A 6 -0.98 -24.22 21.64
N ALA A 7 -0.65 -24.93 20.55
CA ALA A 7 -1.24 -24.65 19.23
C ALA A 7 -2.79 -24.74 19.22
N THR A 8 -3.38 -25.46 20.18
CA THR A 8 -4.83 -25.56 20.39
C THR A 8 -5.47 -24.27 20.93
N ASP A 9 -4.67 -23.37 21.49
CA ASP A 9 -5.15 -22.09 22.03
C ASP A 9 -5.25 -21.01 20.94
N LEU A 10 -4.87 -21.34 19.71
CA LEU A 10 -5.05 -20.48 18.55
C LEU A 10 -6.54 -20.45 18.17
N PRO A 11 -7.12 -19.26 17.93
CA PRO A 11 -8.46 -19.14 17.38
C PRO A 11 -8.63 -19.94 16.09
N ALA A 12 -9.82 -20.53 15.91
CA ALA A 12 -10.12 -21.42 14.79
C ALA A 12 -9.82 -20.80 13.40
N TYR A 13 -9.95 -19.48 13.25
CA TYR A 13 -9.67 -18.78 12.00
C TYR A 13 -8.17 -18.78 11.61
N LEU A 14 -7.25 -19.00 12.56
CA LEU A 14 -5.82 -19.18 12.27
C LEU A 14 -5.49 -20.64 11.98
N LEU A 15 -6.24 -21.57 12.57
CA LEU A 15 -6.05 -23.02 12.41
C LEU A 15 -6.58 -23.55 11.07
N ALA A 16 -7.61 -22.91 10.51
CA ALA A 16 -8.24 -23.29 9.24
C ALA A 16 -7.34 -23.10 8.00
N GLY A 17 -6.05 -22.80 8.19
CA GLY A 17 -5.22 -22.18 7.18
C GLY A 17 -5.69 -20.75 7.07
N GLY A 18 -4.99 -19.84 7.75
CA GLY A 18 -5.15 -18.42 7.52
C GLY A 18 -4.76 -18.10 6.08
N GLU A 19 -5.64 -18.40 5.14
CA GLU A 19 -5.79 -17.65 3.92
C GLU A 19 -5.96 -16.23 4.42
N ARG A 20 -4.86 -15.47 4.37
CA ARG A 20 -4.98 -14.02 4.29
C ARG A 20 -6.06 -13.82 3.25
N ASP A 21 -7.17 -13.21 3.65
CA ASP A 21 -8.26 -12.80 2.79
C ASP A 21 -7.65 -11.82 1.79
N GLN A 22 -6.93 -12.38 0.81
CA GLN A 22 -6.36 -11.68 -0.32
C GLN A 22 -7.55 -11.63 -1.22
N PRO A 23 -8.22 -10.47 -1.33
CA PRO A 23 -9.38 -10.36 -2.19
C PRO A 23 -8.96 -10.89 -3.56
N GLU A 24 -9.65 -11.92 -4.02
CA GLU A 24 -9.35 -12.57 -5.28
C GLU A 24 -9.43 -11.48 -6.35
N LEU A 25 -8.30 -11.17 -7.00
CA LEU A 25 -8.21 -10.10 -7.99
C LEU A 25 -8.90 -10.58 -9.27
N LEU A 26 -10.23 -10.51 -9.28
CA LEU A 26 -11.07 -10.94 -10.38
C LEU A 26 -11.21 -9.80 -11.39
N LEU A 27 -10.95 -10.09 -12.66
CA LEU A 27 -11.22 -9.18 -13.76
C LEU A 27 -12.73 -9.24 -14.08
N PRO A 28 -13.46 -8.12 -14.04
CA PRO A 28 -14.86 -8.07 -14.43
C PRO A 28 -15.09 -8.49 -15.89
N ASP A 29 -16.25 -9.07 -16.19
CA ASP A 29 -16.62 -9.53 -17.54
C ASP A 29 -16.67 -8.38 -18.56
N ASP A 30 -16.99 -7.16 -18.10
CA ASP A 30 -16.98 -5.92 -18.88
C ASP A 30 -15.61 -5.25 -18.96
N GLY A 31 -14.60 -5.81 -18.30
CA GLY A 31 -13.25 -5.27 -18.20
C GLY A 31 -13.14 -4.07 -17.26
N ILE A 32 -11.94 -3.48 -17.19
CA ILE A 32 -11.66 -2.26 -16.40
C ILE A 32 -10.72 -1.34 -17.16
N ASP A 33 -10.79 -0.05 -16.83
CA ASP A 33 -9.67 0.86 -17.09
C ASP A 33 -8.55 0.57 -16.08
N LEU A 34 -7.67 -0.36 -16.45
CA LEU A 34 -6.56 -0.78 -15.61
C LEU A 34 -5.59 0.37 -15.32
N GLU A 35 -5.37 1.27 -16.28
CA GLU A 35 -4.45 2.40 -16.10
C GLU A 35 -5.00 3.37 -15.04
N ALA A 36 -6.28 3.71 -15.12
CA ALA A 36 -6.93 4.53 -14.09
C ALA A 36 -6.95 3.84 -12.72
N TYR A 37 -7.17 2.52 -12.68
CA TYR A 37 -7.14 1.74 -11.43
C TYR A 37 -5.74 1.78 -10.78
N LEU A 38 -4.69 1.50 -11.55
CA LEU A 38 -3.31 1.53 -11.07
C LEU A 38 -2.88 2.92 -10.65
N GLU A 39 -3.32 3.98 -11.35
CA GLU A 39 -3.00 5.35 -10.97
C GLU A 39 -3.60 5.73 -9.61
N ARG A 40 -4.85 5.32 -9.34
CA ARG A 40 -5.49 5.54 -8.03
C ARG A 40 -4.75 4.82 -6.91
N ILE A 41 -4.43 3.54 -7.09
CA ILE A 41 -3.65 2.79 -6.09
C ILE A 41 -2.31 3.46 -5.86
N ARG A 42 -1.61 3.82 -6.95
CA ARG A 42 -0.30 4.47 -6.87
C ARG A 42 -0.37 5.77 -6.08
N ALA A 43 -1.32 6.65 -6.38
CA ALA A 43 -1.49 7.91 -5.67
C ALA A 43 -1.73 7.70 -4.16
N GLU A 44 -2.58 6.73 -3.82
CA GLU A 44 -2.86 6.40 -2.42
C GLU A 44 -1.63 5.83 -1.69
N MET A 45 -0.88 4.94 -2.33
CA MET A 45 0.38 4.42 -1.77
C MET A 45 1.41 5.54 -1.58
N MET A 46 1.49 6.50 -2.52
CA MET A 46 2.37 7.66 -2.41
C MET A 46 1.98 8.59 -1.27
N ARG A 47 0.68 8.84 -1.06
CA ARG A 47 0.18 9.61 0.08
C ARG A 47 0.57 8.96 1.40
N GLN A 48 0.31 7.66 1.55
CA GLN A 48 0.68 6.92 2.77
C GLN A 48 2.19 6.89 3.00
N ALA A 49 2.99 6.76 1.94
CA ALA A 49 4.45 6.79 2.04
C ALA A 49 4.94 8.17 2.49
N LEU A 50 4.36 9.25 1.98
CA LEU A 50 4.66 10.62 2.45
C LEU A 50 4.29 10.80 3.92
N GLU A 51 3.13 10.32 4.36
CA GLU A 51 2.72 10.38 5.76
C GLU A 51 3.71 9.64 6.67
N ARG A 52 4.12 8.43 6.29
CA ARG A 52 5.11 7.63 7.04
C ARG A 52 6.50 8.27 7.05
N ALA A 53 6.86 8.99 5.98
CA ALA A 53 8.13 9.68 5.82
C ALA A 53 8.12 11.13 6.35
N GLY A 54 7.04 11.57 7.01
CA GLY A 54 6.93 12.96 7.49
C GLY A 54 7.02 14.01 6.37
N GLY A 55 6.56 13.69 5.17
CA GLY A 55 6.61 14.54 3.98
C GLY A 55 7.94 14.50 3.21
N VAL A 56 8.95 13.75 3.68
CA VAL A 56 10.25 13.65 3.00
C VAL A 56 10.14 12.74 1.77
N GLN A 57 10.13 13.34 0.58
CA GLN A 57 9.90 12.61 -0.68
C GLN A 57 10.95 11.52 -0.99
N THR A 58 12.22 11.74 -0.62
CA THR A 58 13.28 10.74 -0.82
C THR A 58 13.04 9.49 0.02
N GLN A 59 12.67 9.67 1.30
CA GLN A 59 12.30 8.57 2.19
C GLN A 59 10.98 7.89 1.75
N ALA A 60 10.00 8.66 1.28
CA ALA A 60 8.78 8.09 0.72
C ALA A 60 9.05 7.21 -0.52
N ALA A 61 10.02 7.60 -1.37
CA ALA A 61 10.45 6.78 -2.51
C ALA A 61 11.13 5.48 -2.05
N GLU A 62 11.95 5.54 -1.00
CA GLU A 62 12.57 4.36 -0.38
C GLU A 62 11.52 3.41 0.21
N VAL A 63 10.51 3.93 0.92
CA VAL A 63 9.38 3.16 1.48
C VAL A 63 8.64 2.38 0.38
N LEU A 64 8.47 2.99 -0.80
CA LEU A 64 7.82 2.36 -1.93
C LEU A 64 8.76 1.52 -2.81
N GLY A 65 10.04 1.45 -2.47
CA GLY A 65 11.03 0.69 -3.24
C GLY A 65 11.23 1.19 -4.66
N MET A 66 11.07 2.50 -4.92
CA MET A 66 11.24 3.10 -6.24
C MET A 66 12.32 4.16 -6.26
N THR A 67 12.87 4.44 -7.45
CA THR A 67 13.85 5.53 -7.58
C THR A 67 13.20 6.88 -7.27
N PHE A 68 13.98 7.81 -6.72
CA PHE A 68 13.51 9.17 -6.46
C PHE A 68 13.00 9.88 -7.73
N ARG A 69 13.58 9.59 -8.90
CA ARG A 69 13.12 10.13 -10.19
C ARG A 69 11.70 9.65 -10.51
N SER A 70 11.43 8.35 -10.36
CA SER A 70 10.10 7.79 -10.58
C SER A 70 9.08 8.39 -9.61
N PHE A 71 9.45 8.50 -8.33
CA PHE A 71 8.60 9.12 -7.32
C PHE A 71 8.19 10.54 -7.71
N ARG A 72 9.13 11.43 -8.04
CA ARG A 72 8.81 12.80 -8.43
C ARG A 72 7.89 12.89 -9.65
N TYR A 73 8.06 12.00 -10.62
CA TYR A 73 7.19 11.96 -11.80
C TYR A 73 5.74 11.66 -11.40
N TYR A 74 5.52 10.60 -10.62
CA TYR A 74 4.18 10.21 -10.20
C TYR A 74 3.58 11.19 -9.19
N ALA A 75 4.40 11.79 -8.32
CA ALA A 75 3.93 12.78 -7.35
C ALA A 75 3.42 14.05 -8.04
N LYS A 76 4.13 14.49 -9.10
CA LYS A 76 3.66 15.58 -9.96
C LYS A 76 2.39 15.21 -10.70
N LYS A 77 2.31 14.00 -11.28
CA LYS A 77 1.13 13.49 -11.99
C LYS A 77 -0.11 13.45 -11.08
N ALA A 78 0.08 13.03 -9.83
CA ALA A 78 -0.98 12.93 -8.83
C ALA A 78 -1.27 14.24 -8.08
N GLY A 79 -0.55 15.34 -8.36
CA GLY A 79 -0.73 16.62 -7.68
C GLY A 79 -0.27 16.64 -6.20
N LEU A 80 0.53 15.66 -5.77
CA LEU A 80 0.95 15.50 -4.37
C LEU A 80 2.07 16.46 -3.95
N THR A 81 2.76 17.08 -4.90
CA THR A 81 3.95 17.93 -4.62
C THR A 81 3.82 19.32 -5.21
N GLY A 82 2.61 19.88 -5.17
CA GLY A 82 2.29 21.22 -5.64
C GLY A 82 1.38 21.98 -4.69
N ALA A 83 1.85 22.26 -3.47
CA ALA A 83 1.32 23.31 -2.57
C ALA A 83 2.22 23.41 -1.32
N SER A 84 3.44 23.92 -1.50
CA SER A 84 4.25 24.42 -0.39
C SER A 84 5.02 25.64 -0.88
N GLU A 85 4.27 26.67 -1.24
CA GLU A 85 4.67 28.07 -1.23
C GLU A 85 3.55 28.82 -0.50
N SER A 86 3.69 28.94 0.83
CA SER A 86 3.17 30.03 1.69
C SER A 86 3.70 29.81 3.11
#